data_AF-A0A2Z4K3H1-F1
#
_entry.id   AF-A0A2Z4K3H1-F1
#
_cell.length_a   1.000
_cell.length_b   1.000
_cell.length_c   1.000
_cell.angle_alpha   90.00
_cell.angle_beta   90.00
_cell.angle_gamma   90.00
#
_symmetry.space_group_name_H-M   'P 1'
#
loop_
_entity.id
_entity.type
_entity.pdbx_description
1 polymer ?
#
loop_
_entity_poly.entity_id
_entity_poly.type
_entity_poly.pdbx_seq_one_letter_code
_entity_poly.pdbx_strand_id
1 'polypeptide(L)'
;MSGGKAGWVLLGGAAVLAAGSIGYNVIGSGESEAETVAASETGPSMEELRAAANASSDDAGPWSELAFAHFQRNEFSDAVGAYERAVEIDDSAAALWSALGEARVMAVDAASAAADPLPQIALDAFERALELDPSDPRARYFLAVKKDIDGDHQGAITDWLALLSETPPGAPWESDVVRTIQQVGAINDIAVDQRLATVMETRATQTPMLPGSGAAAGPAASADVRGPTAQQVVEASRMPPGEQRTMAEGMVARLESRLESEPDNIDGWVMLMRSRMTLGEPDRARAALDGAIAANPSRAAELRAAAEQLGVR
;
A
#
# COMPACT_ATOMS: atom_id res chain seq x y z
N MET A 1 17.38 21.08 20.32
CA MET A 1 17.74 19.73 20.78
C MET A 1 16.46 18.93 21.07
N SER A 2 15.71 18.53 20.03
CA SER A 2 14.51 17.68 20.14
C SER A 2 14.37 16.64 19.00
N GLY A 3 15.38 16.52 18.11
CA GLY A 3 15.29 15.71 16.88
C GLY A 3 15.25 14.19 17.12
N GLY A 4 15.72 13.72 18.28
CA GLY A 4 15.92 12.29 18.54
C GLY A 4 14.66 11.45 18.76
N LYS A 5 13.45 12.03 18.82
CA LYS A 5 12.19 11.25 18.91
C LYS A 5 11.31 11.38 17.67
N ALA A 6 11.41 12.50 16.94
CA ALA A 6 10.66 12.72 15.71
C ALA A 6 11.21 11.88 14.54
N GLY A 7 12.54 11.76 14.43
CA GLY A 7 13.18 10.99 13.35
C GLY A 7 12.81 9.50 13.31
N TRP A 8 12.60 8.88 14.48
CA TRP A 8 12.21 7.45 14.56
C TRP A 8 10.76 7.19 14.19
N VAL A 9 9.87 8.18 14.32
CA VAL A 9 8.45 8.01 14.01
C VAL A 9 8.21 8.02 12.49
N LEU A 10 9.08 8.69 11.72
CA LEU A 10 8.92 8.87 10.27
C LEU A 10 9.51 7.72 9.44
N LEU A 11 10.43 6.94 10.01
CA LEU A 11 10.88 5.67 9.42
C LEU A 11 9.76 4.61 9.35
N GLY A 12 8.70 4.74 10.15
CA GLY A 12 7.58 3.80 10.16
C GLY A 12 6.82 3.71 8.82
N GLY A 13 6.89 4.74 7.97
CA GLY A 13 6.29 4.70 6.63
C GLY A 13 7.11 3.90 5.61
N ALA A 14 8.36 3.57 5.93
CA ALA A 14 9.26 2.87 5.02
C ALA A 14 9.06 1.35 5.01
N ALA A 15 8.58 0.77 6.12
CA ALA A 15 8.44 -0.67 6.33
C ALA A 15 7.44 -1.40 5.39
N VAL A 16 6.73 -0.68 4.52
CA VAL A 16 5.72 -1.25 3.61
C VAL A 16 6.15 -1.20 2.13
N LEU A 17 7.22 -0.47 1.80
CA LEU A 17 7.72 -0.40 0.42
C LEU A 17 8.31 -1.74 -0.06
N ALA A 18 8.79 -2.59 0.85
CA ALA A 18 9.24 -3.95 0.53
C ALA A 18 8.15 -4.85 -0.08
N ALA A 19 6.88 -4.73 0.33
CA ALA A 19 5.83 -5.65 -0.11
C ALA A 19 5.34 -5.42 -1.56
N GLY A 20 5.60 -4.24 -2.13
CA GLY A 20 5.07 -3.85 -3.44
C GLY A 20 6.01 -4.07 -4.64
N SER A 21 7.33 -4.20 -4.42
CA SER A 21 8.28 -4.11 -5.54
C SER A 21 8.40 -5.38 -6.38
N ILE A 22 8.02 -6.55 -5.86
CA ILE A 22 8.01 -7.79 -6.66
C ILE A 22 6.70 -7.91 -7.46
N GLY A 23 5.56 -7.46 -6.89
CA GLY A 23 4.26 -7.54 -7.57
C GLY A 23 4.04 -6.50 -8.68
N TYR A 24 4.65 -5.31 -8.56
CA TYR A 24 4.39 -4.23 -9.51
C TYR A 24 5.08 -4.43 -10.88
N ASN A 25 6.25 -5.09 -10.91
CA ASN A 25 6.96 -5.38 -12.17
C ASN A 25 6.47 -6.65 -12.89
N VAL A 26 5.73 -7.54 -12.21
CA VAL A 26 5.21 -8.79 -12.81
C VAL A 26 3.90 -8.57 -13.59
N ILE A 27 3.19 -7.44 -13.40
CA ILE A 27 1.96 -7.12 -14.16
C ILE A 27 2.29 -6.45 -15.52
N GLY A 28 3.57 -6.41 -15.93
CA GLY A 28 4.03 -5.78 -17.17
C GLY A 28 4.28 -6.71 -18.37
N SER A 29 4.42 -8.02 -18.16
CA SER A 29 4.67 -8.99 -19.24
C SER A 29 3.62 -10.09 -19.22
N GLY A 30 2.64 -9.98 -20.11
CA GLY A 30 1.67 -11.03 -20.32
C GLY A 30 2.33 -12.27 -20.90
N GLU A 31 2.25 -13.38 -20.18
CA GLU A 31 1.86 -14.67 -20.72
C GLU A 31 1.33 -15.53 -19.56
N SER A 32 0.03 -15.79 -19.61
CA SER A 32 -0.70 -16.64 -18.69
C SER A 32 -0.51 -18.09 -19.12
N GLU A 33 0.36 -18.84 -18.43
CA GLU A 33 0.26 -20.29 -18.40
C GLU A 33 -0.20 -20.72 -17.00
N ALA A 34 -1.52 -20.77 -16.87
CA ALA A 34 -2.18 -21.42 -15.75
C ALA A 34 -2.04 -22.93 -15.92
N GLU A 35 -1.03 -23.51 -15.28
CA GLU A 35 -1.00 -24.94 -14.98
C GLU A 35 -1.40 -25.14 -13.51
N THR A 36 -2.55 -25.78 -13.35
CA THR A 36 -3.14 -26.14 -12.06
C THR A 36 -2.21 -27.06 -11.27
N VAL A 37 -1.63 -26.55 -10.20
CA VAL A 37 -1.18 -27.38 -9.08
C VAL A 37 -1.95 -26.92 -7.85
N ALA A 38 -2.77 -27.82 -7.31
CA ALA A 38 -3.24 -27.69 -5.94
C ALA A 38 -2.01 -27.73 -5.01
N ALA A 39 -1.50 -26.56 -4.60
CA ALA A 39 -0.36 -26.42 -3.71
C ALA A 39 -0.71 -25.40 -2.62
N SER A 40 -0.84 -25.91 -1.39
CA SER A 40 -0.67 -25.26 -0.09
C SER A 40 -1.04 -23.77 0.07
N GLU A 41 -1.93 -23.48 1.03
CA GLU A 41 -2.13 -22.16 1.67
C GLU A 41 -0.89 -21.62 2.42
N THR A 42 0.30 -22.12 2.11
CA THR A 42 1.58 -21.67 2.65
C THR A 42 2.54 -21.61 1.50
N GLY A 43 3.11 -20.43 1.22
CA GLY A 43 4.23 -20.28 0.30
C GLY A 43 5.44 -21.12 0.73
N PRO A 44 6.56 -21.07 -0.03
CA PRO A 44 7.73 -21.87 0.27
C PRO A 44 8.23 -21.61 1.70
N SER A 45 8.62 -22.68 2.38
CA SER A 45 9.22 -22.61 3.71
C SER A 45 10.57 -21.89 3.65
N MET A 46 11.02 -21.37 4.80
CA MET A 46 12.35 -20.75 4.91
C MET A 46 13.48 -21.73 4.54
N GLU A 47 13.28 -23.03 4.75
CA GLU A 47 14.25 -24.05 4.37
C GLU A 47 14.31 -24.23 2.84
N GLU A 48 13.16 -24.26 2.18
CA GLU A 48 13.07 -24.34 0.71
C GLU A 48 13.65 -23.10 0.03
N LEU A 49 13.32 -21.90 0.53
CA LEU A 49 13.89 -20.64 0.04
C LEU A 49 15.42 -20.62 0.19
N ARG A 50 15.94 -21.06 1.34
CA ARG A 50 17.38 -21.13 1.57
C ARG A 50 18.05 -22.16 0.65
N ALA A 51 17.42 -23.31 0.43
CA ALA A 51 17.94 -24.32 -0.47
C ALA A 51 17.98 -23.81 -1.91
N ALA A 52 16.93 -23.13 -2.37
CA ALA A 52 16.87 -22.50 -3.68
C ALA A 52 17.96 -21.43 -3.86
N ALA A 53 18.09 -20.51 -2.90
CA ALA A 53 19.14 -19.49 -2.91
C ALA A 53 20.55 -20.11 -2.99
N ASN A 54 20.85 -21.10 -2.15
CA ASN A 54 22.17 -21.75 -2.15
C ASN A 54 22.47 -22.56 -3.41
N ALA A 55 21.44 -23.05 -4.11
CA ALA A 55 21.60 -23.75 -5.38
C ALA A 55 21.87 -22.78 -6.55
N SER A 56 21.49 -21.51 -6.41
CA SER A 56 21.66 -20.46 -7.43
C SER A 56 22.96 -19.67 -7.22
N SER A 57 23.90 -19.83 -8.16
CA SER A 57 25.18 -19.10 -8.15
C SER A 57 25.19 -17.83 -9.00
N ASP A 58 24.32 -17.76 -10.00
CA ASP A 58 24.28 -16.77 -11.08
C ASP A 58 22.87 -16.17 -11.30
N ASP A 59 21.90 -16.56 -10.48
CA ASP A 59 20.55 -16.00 -10.45
C ASP A 59 20.29 -15.29 -9.12
N ALA A 60 20.01 -13.98 -9.19
CA ALA A 60 19.74 -13.15 -8.03
C ALA A 60 18.32 -13.35 -7.47
N GLY A 61 17.39 -13.92 -8.26
CA GLY A 61 15.98 -14.09 -7.90
C GLY A 61 15.78 -14.84 -6.58
N PRO A 62 16.28 -16.08 -6.44
CA PRO A 62 16.14 -16.87 -5.22
C PRO A 62 16.76 -16.23 -3.97
N TRP A 63 17.85 -15.48 -4.13
CA TRP A 63 18.44 -14.70 -3.04
C TRP A 63 17.56 -13.52 -2.63
N SER A 64 16.95 -12.82 -3.58
CA SER A 64 16.00 -11.74 -3.34
C SER A 64 14.71 -12.24 -2.66
N GLU A 65 14.19 -13.40 -3.06
CA GLU A 65 13.02 -14.03 -2.43
C GLU A 65 13.30 -14.44 -0.98
N LEU A 66 14.46 -15.06 -0.72
CA LEU A 66 14.92 -15.38 0.63
C LEU A 66 15.05 -14.11 1.49
N ALA A 67 15.65 -13.05 0.93
CA ALA A 67 15.80 -11.77 1.61
C ALA A 67 14.44 -11.15 1.97
N PHE A 68 13.49 -11.16 1.02
CA PHE A 68 12.14 -10.68 1.24
C PHE A 68 11.40 -11.48 2.32
N ALA A 69 11.56 -12.80 2.34
CA ALA A 69 10.97 -13.66 3.36
C ALA A 69 11.53 -13.38 4.77
N HIS A 70 12.85 -13.17 4.88
CA HIS A 70 13.49 -12.71 6.12
C HIS A 70 12.95 -11.33 6.55
N PHE A 71 12.84 -10.39 5.61
CA PHE A 71 12.33 -9.05 5.88
C PHE A 71 10.91 -9.06 6.45
N GLN A 72 9.99 -9.82 5.85
CA GLN A 72 8.61 -9.96 6.34
C GLN A 72 8.52 -10.57 7.75
N ARG A 73 9.52 -11.37 8.15
CA ARG A 73 9.62 -11.96 9.48
C ARG A 73 10.32 -11.04 10.49
N ASN A 74 10.69 -9.82 10.10
CA ASN A 74 11.52 -8.87 10.86
C ASN A 74 12.93 -9.39 11.16
N GLU A 75 13.42 -10.34 10.37
CA GLU A 75 14.78 -10.90 10.44
C GLU A 75 15.72 -10.03 9.59
N PHE A 76 15.81 -8.73 9.91
CA PHE A 76 16.41 -7.74 9.01
C PHE A 76 17.90 -7.97 8.73
N SER A 77 18.67 -8.46 9.72
CA SER A 77 20.09 -8.79 9.49
C SER A 77 20.28 -9.93 8.48
N ASP A 78 19.41 -10.95 8.52
CA ASP A 78 19.43 -12.04 7.55
C ASP A 78 18.97 -11.57 6.17
N ALA A 79 17.97 -10.67 6.13
CA ALA A 79 17.53 -10.02 4.90
C ALA A 79 18.66 -9.22 4.24
N VAL A 80 19.44 -8.46 5.01
CA VAL A 80 20.62 -7.74 4.51
C VAL A 80 21.60 -8.70 3.86
N GLY A 81 21.97 -9.80 4.53
CA GLY A 81 22.93 -10.77 3.99
C GLY A 81 22.45 -11.43 2.68
N ALA A 82 21.15 -11.73 2.58
CA ALA A 82 20.58 -12.31 1.36
C ALA A 82 20.48 -11.28 0.22
N TYR A 83 20.12 -10.02 0.49
CA TYR A 83 20.14 -8.96 -0.52
C TYR A 83 21.56 -8.60 -0.97
N GLU A 84 22.55 -8.63 -0.08
CA GLU A 84 23.97 -8.44 -0.43
C GLU A 84 24.40 -9.50 -1.44
N ARG A 85 24.03 -10.76 -1.23
CA ARG A 85 24.30 -11.82 -2.21
C ARG A 85 23.57 -11.62 -3.53
N ALA A 86 22.33 -11.11 -3.49
CA ALA A 86 21.57 -10.81 -4.69
C ALA A 86 22.23 -9.70 -5.53
N VAL A 87 22.67 -8.59 -4.92
CA VAL A 87 23.35 -7.49 -5.63
C VAL A 87 24.77 -7.84 -6.08
N GLU A 88 25.43 -8.80 -5.43
CA GLU A 88 26.70 -9.36 -5.93
C GLU A 88 26.53 -10.15 -7.24
N ILE A 89 25.35 -10.75 -7.44
CA ILE A 89 25.02 -11.53 -8.64
C ILE A 89 24.50 -10.61 -9.75
N ASP A 90 23.60 -9.68 -9.42
CA ASP A 90 23.07 -8.68 -10.33
C ASP A 90 23.19 -7.28 -9.72
N ASP A 91 24.28 -6.59 -10.06
CA ASP A 91 24.58 -5.23 -9.60
C ASP A 91 23.87 -4.14 -10.43
N SER A 92 23.11 -4.55 -11.46
CA SER A 92 22.42 -3.66 -12.41
C SER A 92 20.93 -3.49 -12.10
N ALA A 93 20.37 -4.34 -11.23
CA ALA A 93 18.98 -4.23 -10.80
C ALA A 93 18.78 -3.17 -9.70
N ALA A 94 18.26 -2.00 -10.09
CA ALA A 94 17.95 -0.89 -9.16
C ALA A 94 17.10 -1.33 -7.95
N ALA A 95 16.10 -2.19 -8.19
CA ALA A 95 15.19 -2.66 -7.16
C ALA A 95 15.87 -3.49 -6.04
N LEU A 96 16.96 -4.21 -6.37
CA LEU A 96 17.74 -4.96 -5.38
C LEU A 96 18.54 -4.01 -4.48
N TRP A 97 19.14 -2.98 -5.06
CA TRP A 97 19.86 -1.94 -4.32
C TRP A 97 18.94 -1.16 -3.39
N SER A 98 17.76 -0.76 -3.86
CA SER A 98 16.81 -0.03 -3.01
C SER A 98 16.28 -0.93 -1.89
N ALA A 99 16.01 -2.22 -2.15
CA ALA A 99 15.58 -3.18 -1.12
C ALA A 99 16.68 -3.44 -0.08
N LEU A 100 17.94 -3.54 -0.50
CA LEU A 100 19.09 -3.63 0.40
C LEU A 100 19.22 -2.41 1.30
N GLY A 101 19.02 -1.20 0.75
CA GLY A 101 18.98 0.04 1.52
C GLY A 101 17.91 0.00 2.61
N GLU A 102 16.68 -0.41 2.27
CA GLU A 102 15.58 -0.55 3.23
C GLU A 102 15.90 -1.59 4.32
N ALA A 103 16.41 -2.76 3.94
CA ALA A 103 16.83 -3.79 4.89
C ALA A 103 17.90 -3.28 5.86
N ARG A 104 18.86 -2.48 5.37
CA ARG A 104 19.91 -1.86 6.21
C ARG A 104 19.34 -0.82 7.17
N VAL A 105 18.34 -0.04 6.76
CA VAL A 105 17.62 0.88 7.67
C VAL A 105 16.90 0.10 8.76
N MET A 106 16.17 -0.96 8.39
CA MET A 106 15.39 -1.74 9.33
C MET A 106 16.25 -2.58 10.29
N ALA A 107 17.46 -2.95 9.86
CA ALA A 107 18.44 -3.65 10.70
C ALA A 107 19.12 -2.75 11.74
N VAL A 108 18.90 -1.43 11.71
CA VAL A 108 19.44 -0.52 12.73
C VAL A 108 18.82 -0.82 14.08
N ASP A 109 19.65 -1.07 15.09
CA ASP A 109 19.19 -1.19 16.47
C ASP A 109 18.67 0.15 17.00
N ALA A 110 17.34 0.32 16.95
CA ALA A 110 16.65 1.50 17.43
C ALA A 110 16.81 1.77 18.93
N ALA A 111 17.23 0.77 19.72
CA ALA A 111 17.53 0.94 21.14
C ALA A 111 18.89 1.63 21.37
N SER A 112 19.74 1.68 20.36
CA SER A 112 21.03 2.36 20.44
C SER A 112 20.85 3.87 20.27
N ALA A 113 21.07 4.63 21.35
CA ALA A 113 21.02 6.09 21.34
C ALA A 113 22.08 6.76 20.43
N ALA A 114 23.05 6.00 19.93
CA ALA A 114 24.10 6.45 19.01
C ALA A 114 23.87 6.00 17.56
N ALA A 115 22.82 5.21 17.30
CA ALA A 115 22.54 4.74 15.95
C ALA A 115 22.01 5.89 15.09
N ASP A 116 22.62 6.06 13.91
CA ASP A 116 22.05 6.86 12.84
C ASP A 116 20.82 6.10 12.30
N PRO A 117 19.60 6.68 12.36
CA PRO A 117 18.39 6.05 11.84
C PRO A 117 18.44 5.80 10.32
N LEU A 118 19.29 6.50 9.58
CA LEU A 118 19.49 6.32 8.15
C LEU A 118 20.99 6.28 7.84
N PRO A 119 21.67 5.16 8.17
CA PRO A 119 23.13 5.09 8.12
C PRO A 119 23.64 5.22 6.68
N GLN A 120 24.87 5.73 6.53
CA GLN A 120 25.47 5.98 5.22
C GLN A 120 25.45 4.76 4.29
N ILE A 121 25.66 3.55 4.82
CA ILE A 121 25.63 2.31 4.03
C ILE A 121 24.24 1.99 3.42
N ALA A 122 23.16 2.51 4.00
CA ALA A 122 21.83 2.46 3.41
C ALA A 122 21.66 3.54 2.33
N LEU A 123 22.15 4.77 2.60
CA LEU A 123 22.16 5.87 1.63
C LEU A 123 22.91 5.50 0.35
N ASP A 124 24.10 4.92 0.47
CA ASP A 124 24.90 4.47 -0.67
C ASP A 124 24.13 3.48 -1.56
N ALA A 125 23.29 2.61 -0.96
CA ALA A 125 22.45 1.67 -1.70
C ALA A 125 21.28 2.37 -2.41
N PHE A 126 20.65 3.35 -1.78
CA PHE A 126 19.60 4.15 -2.44
C PHE A 126 20.15 5.03 -3.56
N GLU A 127 21.32 5.65 -3.36
CA GLU A 127 22.00 6.41 -4.40
C GLU A 127 22.35 5.52 -5.59
N ARG A 128 22.88 4.31 -5.32
CA ARG A 128 23.13 3.32 -6.37
C ARG A 128 21.86 2.91 -7.12
N ALA A 129 20.74 2.74 -6.42
CA ALA A 129 19.46 2.46 -7.06
C ALA A 129 19.03 3.61 -8.00
N LEU A 130 19.22 4.88 -7.61
CA LEU A 130 18.88 6.04 -8.44
C LEU A 130 19.84 6.30 -9.60
N GLU A 131 21.10 5.84 -9.51
CA GLU A 131 22.01 5.81 -10.65
C GLU A 131 21.50 4.87 -11.75
N LEU A 132 20.86 3.76 -11.36
CA LEU A 132 20.34 2.73 -12.27
C LEU A 132 18.93 3.06 -12.76
N ASP A 133 18.06 3.51 -11.86
CA ASP A 133 16.69 3.95 -12.14
C ASP A 133 16.37 5.23 -11.34
N PRO A 134 16.44 6.42 -11.98
CA PRO A 134 16.09 7.68 -11.34
C PRO A 134 14.63 7.77 -10.85
N SER A 135 13.77 6.85 -11.29
CA SER A 135 12.36 6.78 -10.89
C SER A 135 12.08 5.78 -9.76
N ASP A 136 13.09 5.07 -9.24
CA ASP A 136 12.89 4.08 -8.16
C ASP A 136 12.17 4.72 -6.95
N PRO A 137 10.94 4.28 -6.64
CA PRO A 137 10.10 4.96 -5.66
C PRO A 137 10.62 4.80 -4.23
N ARG A 138 11.27 3.67 -3.93
CA ARG A 138 11.80 3.37 -2.60
C ARG A 138 13.01 4.25 -2.30
N ALA A 139 13.95 4.34 -3.21
CA ALA A 139 15.12 5.19 -3.06
C ALA A 139 14.75 6.68 -2.98
N ARG A 140 13.82 7.16 -3.82
CA ARG A 140 13.29 8.53 -3.75
C ARG A 140 12.62 8.81 -2.40
N TYR A 141 11.85 7.87 -1.87
CA TYR A 141 11.23 7.99 -0.55
C TYR A 141 12.28 8.17 0.55
N PHE A 142 13.29 7.30 0.60
CA PHE A 142 14.31 7.34 1.65
C PHE A 142 15.26 8.53 1.55
N LEU A 143 15.59 9.03 0.35
CA LEU A 143 16.36 10.28 0.24
C LEU A 143 15.55 11.49 0.71
N ALA A 144 14.23 11.51 0.51
CA ALA A 144 13.38 12.52 1.10
C ALA A 144 13.28 12.38 2.64
N VAL A 145 13.30 11.15 3.18
CA VAL A 145 13.47 10.92 4.62
C VAL A 145 14.80 11.50 5.12
N LYS A 146 15.90 11.36 4.38
CA LYS A 146 17.19 11.97 4.74
C LYS A 146 17.08 13.49 4.85
N LYS A 147 16.42 14.14 3.88
CA LYS A 147 16.15 15.59 3.92
C LYS A 147 15.38 15.99 5.18
N ASP A 148 14.36 15.21 5.54
CA ASP A 148 13.58 15.46 6.75
C ASP A 148 14.41 15.32 8.03
N ILE A 149 15.22 14.25 8.14
CA ILE A 149 16.14 14.03 9.25
C ILE A 149 17.15 15.19 9.39
N ASP A 150 17.62 15.73 8.26
CA ASP A 150 18.53 16.88 8.21
C ASP A 150 17.85 18.23 8.52
N GLY A 151 16.52 18.25 8.66
CA GLY A 151 15.72 19.43 8.98
C GLY A 151 15.13 20.16 7.77
N ASP A 152 15.36 19.67 6.54
CA ASP A 152 14.71 20.18 5.33
C ASP A 152 13.33 19.52 5.13
N HIS A 153 12.43 19.78 6.08
CA HIS A 153 11.06 19.24 6.08
C HIS A 153 10.24 19.70 4.86
N GLN A 154 10.47 20.94 4.41
CA GLN A 154 9.81 21.49 3.21
C GLN A 154 10.30 20.79 1.94
N GLY A 155 11.60 20.56 1.81
CA GLY A 155 12.19 19.80 0.71
C GLY A 155 11.71 18.35 0.70
N ALA A 156 11.70 17.68 1.86
CA ALA A 156 11.19 16.32 2.01
C ALA A 156 9.73 16.19 1.56
N ILE A 157 8.84 17.07 2.04
CA ILE A 157 7.42 17.10 1.62
C ILE A 157 7.30 17.35 0.11
N THR A 158 8.14 18.23 -0.45
CA THR A 158 8.12 18.52 -1.89
C THR A 158 8.49 17.29 -2.71
N ASP A 159 9.52 16.56 -2.30
CA ASP A 159 9.96 15.34 -2.97
C ASP A 159 8.93 14.20 -2.84
N TRP A 160 8.32 14.02 -1.67
CA TRP A 160 7.26 13.01 -1.49
C TRP A 160 6.00 13.34 -2.30
N LEU A 161 5.64 14.61 -2.43
CA LEU A 161 4.55 15.03 -3.31
C LEU A 161 4.86 14.75 -4.79
N ALA A 162 6.11 14.96 -5.22
CA ALA A 162 6.55 14.62 -6.57
C ALA A 162 6.52 13.10 -6.79
N LEU A 163 7.02 12.31 -5.82
CA LEU A 163 6.92 10.85 -5.83
C LEU A 163 5.46 10.39 -5.95
N LEU A 164 4.55 10.96 -5.16
CA LEU A 164 3.13 10.66 -5.28
C LEU A 164 2.56 11.00 -6.65
N SER A 165 2.95 12.15 -7.22
CA SER A 165 2.46 12.58 -8.54
C SER A 165 2.78 11.60 -9.65
N GLU A 166 3.92 10.91 -9.55
CA GLU A 166 4.39 9.90 -10.50
C GLU A 166 3.96 8.48 -10.11
N THR A 167 3.44 8.29 -8.90
CA THR A 167 2.95 7.00 -8.43
C THR A 167 1.63 6.66 -9.15
N PRO A 168 1.47 5.45 -9.71
CA PRO A 168 0.20 4.99 -10.26
C PRO A 168 -0.92 4.96 -9.19
N PRO A 169 -2.16 5.31 -9.53
CA PRO A 169 -3.28 5.20 -8.59
C PRO A 169 -3.43 3.78 -8.04
N GLY A 170 -3.54 3.64 -6.72
CA GLY A 170 -3.74 2.35 -6.06
C GLY A 170 -2.46 1.56 -5.78
N ALA A 171 -1.29 2.17 -5.96
CA ALA A 171 -0.04 1.57 -5.53
C ALA A 171 -0.09 1.24 -4.02
N PRO A 172 0.40 0.06 -3.58
CA PRO A 172 0.29 -0.38 -2.18
C PRO A 172 0.88 0.59 -1.15
N TRP A 173 1.89 1.39 -1.56
CA TRP A 173 2.58 2.36 -0.70
C TRP A 173 1.96 3.76 -0.70
N GLU A 174 0.97 4.03 -1.56
CA GLU A 174 0.41 5.37 -1.75
C GLU A 174 -0.11 5.97 -0.46
N SER A 175 -0.88 5.20 0.32
CA SER A 175 -1.46 5.65 1.59
C SER A 175 -0.40 5.98 2.63
N ASP A 176 0.72 5.28 2.60
CA ASP A 176 1.79 5.48 3.57
C ASP A 176 2.57 6.76 3.28
N VAL A 177 2.86 7.05 2.00
CA VAL A 177 3.50 8.31 1.61
C VAL A 177 2.59 9.51 1.93
N VAL A 178 1.29 9.41 1.69
CA VAL A 178 0.32 10.45 2.09
C VAL A 178 0.34 10.68 3.61
N ARG A 179 0.35 9.59 4.39
CA ARG A 179 0.41 9.67 5.86
C ARG A 179 1.71 10.33 6.33
N THR A 180 2.85 9.98 5.74
CA THR A 180 4.15 10.59 6.05
C THR A 180 4.14 12.10 5.79
N ILE A 181 3.62 12.55 4.63
CA ILE A 181 3.49 13.98 4.31
C ILE A 181 2.63 14.71 5.34
N GLN A 182 1.47 14.14 5.70
CA GLN A 182 0.56 14.72 6.69
C GLN A 182 1.22 14.82 8.06
N GLN A 183 1.94 13.78 8.48
CA GLN A 183 2.61 13.73 9.76
C GLN A 183 3.75 14.73 9.86
N VAL A 184 4.64 14.79 8.87
CA VAL A 184 5.72 15.79 8.83
C VAL A 184 5.15 17.20 8.75
N GLY A 185 4.08 17.39 7.98
CA GLY A 185 3.37 18.65 7.90
C GLY A 185 2.84 19.11 9.25
N ALA A 186 2.17 18.22 9.98
CA ALA A 186 1.62 18.50 11.30
C ALA A 186 2.70 18.76 12.36
N ILE A 187 3.79 17.99 12.36
CA ILE A 187 4.89 18.14 13.34
C ILE A 187 5.63 19.47 13.16
N ASN A 188 5.76 19.94 11.92
CA ASN A 188 6.57 21.10 11.55
C ASN A 188 5.75 22.34 11.16
N ASP A 189 4.44 22.34 11.44
CA ASP A 189 3.51 23.43 11.11
C ASP A 189 3.52 23.82 9.61
N ILE A 190 3.67 22.83 8.71
CA ILE A 190 3.66 23.02 7.25
C ILE A 190 2.27 22.66 6.70
N ALA A 191 1.64 23.60 6.01
CA ALA A 191 0.36 23.35 5.35
C ALA A 191 0.52 22.43 4.12
N VAL A 192 -0.04 21.23 4.19
CA VAL A 192 0.07 20.20 3.14
C VAL A 192 -1.25 19.84 2.47
N ASP A 193 -2.40 20.11 3.09
CA ASP A 193 -3.71 19.62 2.64
C ASP A 193 -4.05 20.04 1.20
N GLN A 194 -3.89 21.33 0.89
CA GLN A 194 -4.19 21.83 -0.45
C GLN A 194 -3.20 21.27 -1.50
N ARG A 195 -1.93 21.08 -1.12
CA ARG A 195 -0.89 20.52 -2.00
C ARG A 195 -1.21 19.07 -2.32
N LEU A 196 -1.54 18.27 -1.30
CA LEU A 196 -1.97 16.88 -1.45
C LEU A 196 -3.22 16.76 -2.33
N ALA A 197 -4.26 17.56 -2.06
CA ALA A 197 -5.48 17.57 -2.85
C ALA A 197 -5.20 17.86 -4.34
N THR A 198 -4.33 18.84 -4.62
CA THR A 198 -3.91 19.20 -5.98
C THR A 198 -3.21 18.03 -6.69
N VAL A 199 -2.29 17.34 -6.01
CA VAL A 199 -1.58 16.18 -6.59
C VAL A 199 -2.56 15.04 -6.87
N MET A 200 -3.46 14.73 -5.93
CA MET A 200 -4.43 13.63 -6.10
C MET A 200 -5.43 13.92 -7.23
N GLU A 201 -5.94 15.14 -7.34
CA GLU A 201 -6.84 15.54 -8.42
C GLU A 201 -6.14 15.48 -9.79
N THR A 202 -4.89 15.94 -9.85
CA THR A 202 -4.08 15.89 -11.08
C THR A 202 -3.86 14.43 -11.53
N ARG A 203 -3.54 13.51 -10.60
CA ARG A 203 -3.38 12.08 -10.92
C ARG A 203 -4.67 11.45 -11.43
N ALA A 204 -5.80 11.78 -10.80
CA ALA A 204 -7.11 11.29 -11.22
C ALA A 204 -7.49 11.73 -12.64
N THR A 205 -7.09 12.95 -13.04
CA THR A 205 -7.38 13.50 -14.38
C THR A 205 -6.41 13.05 -15.47
N GLN A 206 -5.17 12.65 -15.12
CA GLN A 206 -4.16 12.17 -16.06
C GLN A 206 -4.26 10.67 -16.35
N THR A 207 -5.01 9.91 -15.58
CA THR A 207 -5.23 8.48 -15.84
C THR A 207 -6.09 8.32 -17.09
N PRO A 208 -5.57 7.75 -18.20
CA PRO A 208 -6.36 7.58 -19.42
C PRO A 208 -7.55 6.67 -19.12
N MET A 209 -8.77 7.16 -19.32
CA MET A 209 -9.94 6.29 -19.41
C MET A 209 -9.74 5.43 -20.67
N LEU A 210 -9.20 4.22 -20.51
CA LEU A 210 -9.15 3.22 -21.58
C LEU A 210 -10.57 2.97 -22.07
N PRO A 211 -10.88 3.21 -23.36
CA PRO A 211 -12.18 2.87 -23.91
C PRO A 211 -12.25 1.34 -24.03
N GLY A 212 -12.85 0.70 -23.03
CA GLY A 212 -12.98 -0.77 -22.96
C GLY A 212 -13.35 -1.29 -21.56
N SER A 213 -13.04 -0.57 -20.50
CA SER A 213 -13.47 -0.90 -19.14
C SER A 213 -14.72 -0.11 -18.78
N GLY A 214 -15.88 -0.49 -19.34
CA GLY A 214 -17.24 -0.20 -18.82
C GLY A 214 -17.67 1.25 -18.54
N ALA A 215 -16.81 2.25 -18.75
CA ALA A 215 -17.09 3.65 -18.44
C ALA A 215 -17.52 4.39 -19.71
N ALA A 216 -18.66 3.99 -20.26
CA ALA A 216 -19.41 4.85 -21.18
C ALA A 216 -20.57 5.49 -20.42
N ALA A 217 -20.30 6.67 -19.84
CA ALA A 217 -21.32 7.69 -19.68
C ALA A 217 -20.72 9.00 -20.16
N GLY A 218 -21.15 9.43 -21.35
CA GLY A 218 -20.79 10.72 -21.94
C GLY A 218 -21.26 11.92 -21.11
N PRO A 219 -21.12 13.15 -21.63
CA PRO A 219 -21.23 14.41 -20.88
C PRO A 219 -22.67 14.83 -20.52
N ALA A 220 -23.43 13.90 -19.95
CA ALA A 220 -24.75 14.09 -19.37
C ALA A 220 -24.92 13.18 -18.15
N ALA A 221 -24.05 13.34 -17.14
CA ALA A 221 -24.24 12.76 -15.82
C ALA A 221 -24.16 13.88 -14.78
N SER A 222 -25.31 14.09 -14.14
CA SER A 222 -25.62 15.07 -13.11
C SER A 222 -24.59 15.09 -11.98
N ALA A 223 -24.45 16.25 -11.33
CA ALA A 223 -23.44 16.60 -10.33
C ALA A 223 -23.44 15.78 -9.01
N ASP A 224 -24.05 14.60 -8.97
CA ASP A 224 -24.31 13.81 -7.76
C ASP A 224 -23.44 12.53 -7.61
N VAL A 225 -22.44 12.31 -8.48
CA VAL A 225 -21.50 11.17 -8.39
C VAL A 225 -20.03 11.63 -8.33
N ARG A 226 -19.78 12.80 -7.71
CA ARG A 226 -18.45 13.13 -7.21
C ARG A 226 -18.42 12.77 -5.72
N GLY A 227 -17.43 11.99 -5.29
CA GLY A 227 -17.19 11.75 -3.87
C GLY A 227 -17.01 13.08 -3.13
N PRO A 228 -17.30 13.14 -1.81
CA PRO A 228 -17.27 14.39 -1.07
C PRO A 228 -15.88 15.04 -1.18
N THR A 229 -15.85 16.34 -1.50
CA THR A 229 -14.63 17.13 -1.57
C THR A 229 -13.94 17.16 -0.20
N ALA A 230 -12.64 17.45 -0.15
CA ALA A 230 -11.92 17.56 1.13
C ALA A 230 -12.56 18.58 2.10
N GLN A 231 -13.19 19.65 1.58
CA GLN A 231 -14.00 20.57 2.39
C GLN A 231 -15.26 19.90 2.95
N GLN A 232 -15.95 19.08 2.17
CA GLN A 232 -17.13 18.34 2.60
C GLN A 232 -16.78 17.24 3.62
N VAL A 233 -15.58 16.65 3.55
CA VAL A 233 -15.09 15.70 4.57
C VAL A 233 -14.77 16.41 5.89
N VAL A 234 -14.20 17.63 5.86
CA VAL A 234 -13.96 18.45 7.06
C VAL A 234 -15.26 18.98 7.67
N GLU A 235 -16.23 19.37 6.84
CA GLU A 235 -17.58 19.72 7.31
C GLU A 235 -18.32 18.51 7.90
N ALA A 236 -18.24 17.34 7.27
CA ALA A 236 -18.80 16.10 7.78
C ALA A 236 -18.19 15.70 9.13
N SER A 237 -16.88 15.89 9.30
CA SER A 237 -16.15 15.61 10.55
C SER A 237 -16.53 16.56 11.69
N ARG A 238 -17.16 17.71 11.39
CA ARG A 238 -17.71 18.65 12.37
C ARG A 238 -19.18 18.38 12.71
N MET A 239 -19.84 17.45 12.01
CA MET A 239 -21.22 17.06 12.32
C MET A 239 -21.30 16.30 13.64
N PRO A 240 -22.40 16.44 14.41
CA PRO A 240 -22.64 15.63 15.59
C PRO A 240 -22.56 14.13 15.26
N PRO A 241 -21.98 13.28 16.12
CA PRO A 241 -21.80 11.84 15.84
C PRO A 241 -23.09 11.09 15.44
N GLY A 242 -24.26 11.56 15.90
CA GLY A 242 -25.56 10.97 15.51
C GLY A 242 -25.98 11.28 14.07
N GLU A 243 -25.56 12.41 13.52
CA GLU A 243 -25.91 12.83 12.15
C GLU A 243 -25.03 12.11 11.11
N GLN A 244 -23.74 11.92 11.41
CA GLN A 244 -22.84 11.09 10.60
C GLN A 244 -23.32 9.64 10.49
N ARG A 245 -23.77 9.06 11.62
CA ARG A 245 -24.36 7.72 11.64
C ARG A 245 -25.63 7.63 10.77
N THR A 246 -26.53 8.61 10.88
CA THR A 246 -27.77 8.65 10.06
C THR A 246 -27.46 8.73 8.57
N MET A 247 -26.46 9.52 8.18
CA MET A 247 -26.03 9.63 6.79
C MET A 247 -25.41 8.32 6.27
N ALA A 248 -24.56 7.67 7.07
CA ALA A 248 -23.96 6.40 6.74
C ALA A 248 -25.01 5.27 6.61
N GLU A 249 -25.98 5.21 7.53
CA GLU A 249 -27.11 4.27 7.45
C GLU A 249 -27.91 4.45 6.15
N GLY A 250 -28.16 5.69 5.74
CA GLY A 250 -28.85 6.00 4.48
C GLY A 250 -28.06 5.59 3.24
N MET A 251 -26.73 5.69 3.26
CA MET A 251 -25.88 5.20 2.17
C MET A 251 -25.90 3.68 2.06
N VAL A 252 -25.82 2.98 3.20
CA VAL A 252 -25.84 1.52 3.25
C VAL A 252 -27.20 0.96 2.83
N ALA A 253 -28.31 1.61 3.21
CA ALA A 253 -29.65 1.22 2.76
C ALA A 253 -29.84 1.32 1.24
N ARG A 254 -29.24 2.34 0.60
CA ARG A 254 -29.25 2.45 -0.87
C ARG A 254 -28.42 1.36 -1.55
N LEU A 255 -27.28 1.00 -0.95
CA LEU A 255 -26.46 -0.10 -1.43
C LEU A 255 -27.22 -1.43 -1.36
N GLU A 256 -27.88 -1.71 -0.25
CA GLU A 256 -28.70 -2.89 -0.05
C GLU A 256 -29.82 -3.01 -1.09
N SER A 257 -30.59 -1.93 -1.31
CA SER A 257 -31.64 -1.92 -2.34
C SER A 257 -31.10 -2.11 -3.77
N ARG A 258 -29.88 -1.63 -4.07
CA ARG A 258 -29.26 -1.88 -5.38
C ARG A 258 -28.90 -3.36 -5.56
N LEU A 259 -28.38 -3.99 -4.52
CA LEU A 259 -27.98 -5.40 -4.57
C LEU A 259 -29.15 -6.36 -4.72
N GLU A 260 -30.35 -5.96 -4.31
CA GLU A 260 -31.59 -6.69 -4.64
C GLU A 260 -31.85 -6.73 -6.16
N SER A 261 -31.47 -5.68 -6.89
CA SER A 261 -31.59 -5.60 -8.36
C SER A 261 -30.37 -6.12 -9.12
N GLU A 262 -29.22 -6.22 -8.45
CA GLU A 262 -27.95 -6.72 -9.00
C GLU A 262 -27.41 -7.88 -8.14
N PRO A 263 -28.12 -9.03 -8.08
CA PRO A 263 -27.80 -10.11 -7.17
C PRO A 263 -26.41 -10.70 -7.41
N ASP A 264 -25.92 -10.71 -8.65
CA ASP A 264 -24.63 -11.29 -9.04
C ASP A 264 -23.41 -10.46 -8.60
N ASN A 265 -23.63 -9.26 -8.04
CA ASN A 265 -22.57 -8.34 -7.62
C ASN A 265 -21.97 -8.75 -6.25
N ILE A 266 -21.09 -9.74 -6.27
CA ILE A 266 -20.43 -10.27 -5.06
C ILE A 266 -19.62 -9.21 -4.33
N ASP A 267 -18.87 -8.37 -5.04
CA ASP A 267 -18.08 -7.29 -4.43
C ASP A 267 -18.97 -6.31 -3.66
N GLY A 268 -20.16 -6.02 -4.21
CA GLY A 268 -21.16 -5.19 -3.55
C GLY A 268 -21.74 -5.85 -2.29
N TRP A 269 -22.01 -7.15 -2.31
CA TRP A 269 -22.42 -7.90 -1.11
C TRP A 269 -21.34 -7.91 -0.02
N VAL A 270 -20.08 -8.08 -0.39
CA VAL A 270 -18.93 -8.01 0.54
C VAL A 270 -18.78 -6.59 1.11
N MET A 271 -18.95 -5.57 0.28
CA MET A 271 -18.95 -4.17 0.72
C MET A 271 -20.08 -3.89 1.71
N LEU A 272 -21.29 -4.39 1.45
CA LEU A 272 -22.44 -4.26 2.35
C LEU A 272 -22.14 -4.88 3.73
N MET A 273 -21.61 -6.11 3.76
CA MET A 273 -21.20 -6.77 5.01
C MET A 273 -20.17 -5.94 5.78
N ARG A 274 -19.12 -5.42 5.10
CA ARG A 274 -18.09 -4.57 5.69
C ARG A 274 -18.67 -3.28 6.26
N SER A 275 -19.53 -2.59 5.51
CA SER A 275 -20.16 -1.35 5.96
C SER A 275 -21.04 -1.55 7.20
N ARG A 276 -21.80 -2.66 7.27
CA ARG A 276 -22.61 -3.02 8.45
C ARG A 276 -21.74 -3.33 9.67
N MET A 277 -20.60 -4.00 9.48
CA MET A 277 -19.64 -4.24 10.57
C MET A 277 -19.02 -2.95 11.11
N THR A 278 -18.65 -2.00 10.24
CA THR A 278 -18.15 -0.68 10.65
C THR A 278 -19.19 0.14 11.43
N LEU A 279 -20.48 -0.02 11.13
CA LEU A 279 -21.58 0.64 11.84
C LEU A 279 -21.92 -0.01 13.20
N GLY A 280 -21.33 -1.16 13.51
CA GLY A 280 -21.61 -1.94 14.71
C GLY A 280 -22.91 -2.74 14.63
N GLU A 281 -23.30 -3.16 13.42
CA GLU A 281 -24.57 -3.87 13.14
C GLU A 281 -24.32 -5.33 12.68
N PRO A 282 -23.78 -6.21 13.55
CA PRO A 282 -23.37 -7.56 13.16
C PRO A 282 -24.54 -8.44 12.68
N ASP A 283 -25.74 -8.25 13.24
CA ASP A 283 -26.92 -9.01 12.83
C ASP A 283 -27.38 -8.63 11.41
N ARG A 284 -27.21 -7.36 11.02
CA ARG A 284 -27.49 -6.91 9.66
C ARG A 284 -26.41 -7.35 8.69
N ALA A 285 -25.15 -7.41 9.13
CA ALA A 285 -24.07 -7.99 8.33
C ALA A 285 -24.32 -9.49 8.05
N ARG A 286 -24.81 -10.25 9.04
CA ARG A 286 -25.23 -11.65 8.86
C ARG A 286 -26.41 -11.77 7.90
N ALA A 287 -27.42 -10.92 8.03
CA ALA A 287 -28.55 -10.92 7.09
C ALA A 287 -28.11 -10.62 5.65
N ALA A 288 -27.13 -9.72 5.47
CA ALA A 288 -26.53 -9.44 4.16
C ALA A 288 -25.78 -10.67 3.60
N LEU A 289 -25.07 -11.43 4.43
CA LEU A 289 -24.46 -12.70 4.04
C LEU A 289 -25.51 -13.72 3.58
N ASP A 290 -26.58 -13.88 4.36
CA ASP A 290 -27.66 -14.82 4.04
C ASP A 290 -28.34 -14.46 2.71
N GLY A 291 -28.60 -13.16 2.50
CA GLY A 291 -29.13 -12.62 1.24
C GLY A 291 -28.18 -12.86 0.06
N ALA A 292 -26.89 -12.60 0.26
CA ALA A 292 -25.87 -12.82 -0.77
C ALA A 292 -25.78 -14.30 -1.18
N ILE A 293 -25.82 -15.23 -0.21
CA ILE A 293 -25.77 -16.68 -0.46
C ILE A 293 -27.05 -17.16 -1.14
N ALA A 294 -28.21 -16.66 -0.73
CA ALA A 294 -29.49 -16.99 -1.35
C ALA A 294 -29.55 -16.52 -2.82
N ALA A 295 -29.00 -15.33 -3.09
CA ALA A 295 -28.88 -14.78 -4.43
C ALA A 295 -27.80 -15.49 -5.27
N ASN A 296 -26.73 -16.00 -4.65
CA ASN A 296 -25.58 -16.60 -5.32
C ASN A 296 -25.19 -17.98 -4.76
N PRO A 297 -26.03 -19.03 -4.91
CA PRO A 297 -25.76 -20.33 -4.28
C PRO A 297 -24.44 -20.98 -4.75
N SER A 298 -24.04 -20.76 -6.00
CA SER A 298 -22.78 -21.28 -6.56
C SER A 298 -21.53 -20.65 -5.96
N ARG A 299 -21.64 -19.42 -5.43
CA ARG A 299 -20.52 -18.66 -4.82
C ARG A 299 -20.63 -18.61 -3.29
N ALA A 300 -21.46 -19.48 -2.70
CA ALA A 300 -21.70 -19.48 -1.26
C ALA A 300 -20.43 -19.75 -0.42
N ALA A 301 -19.47 -20.51 -0.95
CA ALA A 301 -18.19 -20.74 -0.25
C ALA A 301 -17.33 -19.46 -0.19
N GLU A 302 -17.24 -18.74 -1.31
CA GLU A 302 -16.51 -17.47 -1.40
C GLU A 302 -17.11 -16.39 -0.50
N LEU A 303 -18.45 -16.27 -0.51
CA LEU A 303 -19.17 -15.32 0.35
C LEU A 303 -18.96 -15.61 1.85
N ARG A 304 -18.92 -16.88 2.26
CA ARG A 304 -18.62 -17.27 3.64
C ARG A 304 -17.17 -16.95 4.02
N ALA A 305 -16.22 -17.22 3.14
CA ALA A 305 -14.81 -16.88 3.38
C ALA A 305 -14.63 -15.36 3.55
N ALA A 306 -15.27 -14.55 2.70
CA ALA A 306 -15.26 -13.10 2.83
C ALA A 306 -15.92 -12.62 4.13
N ALA A 307 -17.03 -13.23 4.54
CA ALA A 307 -17.69 -12.93 5.80
C ALA A 307 -16.83 -13.25 7.03
N GLU A 308 -16.13 -14.39 7.02
CA GLU A 308 -15.23 -14.79 8.11
C GLU A 308 -14.09 -13.78 8.30
N GLN A 309 -13.49 -13.29 7.22
CA GLN A 309 -12.46 -12.23 7.27
C GLN A 309 -12.99 -10.93 7.86
N LEU A 310 -14.29 -10.65 7.70
CA LEU A 310 -14.95 -9.47 8.24
C LEU A 310 -15.48 -9.67 9.67
N GLY A 311 -15.32 -10.88 10.25
CA GLY A 311 -15.85 -11.23 11.56
C GLY A 311 -17.36 -11.42 11.60
N VAL A 312 -18.00 -11.59 10.44
CA VAL A 312 -19.43 -11.91 10.31
C VAL A 312 -19.58 -13.43 10.45
N ARG A 313 -20.16 -13.86 11.57
CA ARG A 313 -20.39 -15.28 11.90
C ARG A 313 -21.85 -15.64 11.82
#